data_AF-A0A842XUL4-F1
#
_entry.id   AF-A0A842XUL4-F1
#
_cell.length_a   1.000
_cell.length_b   1.000
_cell.length_c   1.000
_cell.angle_alpha   90.00
_cell.angle_beta   90.00
_cell.angle_gamma   90.00
#
_symmetry.space_group_name_H-M   'P 1'
#
loop_
_entity.id
_entity.type
_entity.pdbx_description
1 polymer ?
#
loop_
_entity_poly.entity_id
_entity_poly.type
_entity_poly.pdbx_seq_one_letter_code
_entity_poly.pdbx_strand_id
1 'polypeptide(L)'
;MPEQSLPPTIFHMLEKNLGKKIRVILDSSYGFEGSLAAVTREPPGIWLSDAEAVILRATIAQPIPQVASREERSEIFVHLDSVQRIEILHTSSRR
;
A
#
# COMPACT_ATOMS: atom_id res chain seq x y z
N MET A 1 0.41 -37.66 3.22
CA MET A 1 1.07 -36.69 2.32
C MET A 1 0.85 -35.33 2.95
N PRO A 2 1.87 -34.61 3.44
CA PRO A 2 1.66 -33.21 3.82
C PRO A 2 1.31 -32.45 2.54
N GLU A 3 0.16 -31.80 2.51
CA GLU A 3 -0.17 -30.87 1.44
C GLU A 3 0.97 -29.84 1.39
N GLN A 4 1.72 -29.85 0.30
CA GLN A 4 2.67 -28.77 0.00
C GLN A 4 1.82 -27.52 -0.24
N SER A 5 1.55 -26.77 0.82
CA SER A 5 0.89 -25.48 0.72
C SER A 5 1.81 -24.60 -0.11
N LEU A 6 1.39 -24.31 -1.34
CA LEU A 6 2.08 -23.35 -2.20
C LEU A 6 2.30 -22.07 -1.38
N PRO A 7 3.49 -21.44 -1.47
CA PRO A 7 3.76 -20.22 -0.75
C PRO A 7 2.67 -19.19 -1.07
N PRO A 8 2.14 -18.48 -0.06
CA PRO A 8 1.03 -17.56 -0.27
C PRO A 8 1.40 -16.51 -1.32
N THR A 9 0.54 -16.35 -2.32
CA THR A 9 0.75 -15.34 -3.36
C THR A 9 0.56 -13.93 -2.78
N ILE A 10 1.06 -12.91 -3.49
CA ILE A 10 0.82 -11.51 -3.10
C ILE A 10 -0.67 -11.19 -2.96
N PHE A 11 -1.52 -11.79 -3.80
CA PHE A 11 -2.97 -11.67 -3.71
C PHE A 11 -3.51 -12.21 -2.38
N HIS A 12 -3.06 -13.38 -1.93
CA HIS A 12 -3.45 -13.91 -0.61
C HIS A 12 -3.00 -12.98 0.53
N MET A 13 -1.84 -12.34 0.40
CA MET A 13 -1.35 -11.38 1.40
C MET A 13 -2.16 -10.08 1.39
N LEU A 14 -2.55 -9.58 0.22
CA LEU A 14 -3.38 -8.39 0.08
C LEU A 14 -4.82 -8.64 0.57
N GLU A 15 -5.43 -9.76 0.17
CA GLU A 15 -6.77 -10.17 0.60
C GLU A 15 -6.88 -10.25 2.13
N LYS A 16 -5.85 -10.77 2.81
CA LYS A 16 -5.77 -10.80 4.28
C LYS A 16 -5.71 -9.43 4.96
N ASN A 17 -5.42 -8.37 4.20
CA ASN A 17 -5.29 -7.00 4.70
C ASN A 17 -6.40 -6.07 4.18
N LEU A 18 -7.47 -6.60 3.59
CA LEU A 18 -8.66 -5.81 3.23
C LEU A 18 -9.18 -5.00 4.43
N GLY A 19 -9.59 -3.77 4.15
CA GLY A 19 -10.07 -2.79 5.14
C GLY A 19 -8.98 -2.14 6.00
N LYS A 20 -7.71 -2.57 5.89
CA LYS A 20 -6.60 -1.91 6.60
C LYS A 20 -6.09 -0.70 5.84
N LYS A 21 -5.57 0.28 6.57
CA LYS A 21 -4.79 1.37 5.98
C LYS A 21 -3.47 0.85 5.47
N ILE A 22 -3.13 1.17 4.23
CA ILE A 22 -1.87 0.80 3.60
C ILE A 22 -1.22 2.01 2.94
N ARG A 23 0.09 1.95 2.77
CA ARG A 23 0.85 2.84 1.90
C ARG A 23 1.37 2.05 0.72
N VAL A 24 1.12 2.56 -0.48
CA VAL A 24 1.56 1.99 -1.75
C VAL A 24 2.58 2.94 -2.35
N ILE A 25 3.79 2.47 -2.57
CA ILE A 25 4.92 3.28 -3.04
C ILE A 25 5.19 2.92 -4.50
N LEU A 26 5.08 3.91 -5.38
CA LEU A 26 5.31 3.74 -6.81
C LEU A 26 6.77 4.03 -7.17
N ASP A 27 7.37 5.05 -6.52
CA ASP A 27 8.78 5.39 -6.65
C ASP A 27 9.36 5.88 -5.31
N SER A 28 10.66 6.22 -5.29
CA SER A 28 11.37 6.66 -4.08
C SER A 28 10.78 7.90 -3.37
N SER A 29 9.97 8.68 -4.07
CA SER A 29 9.46 9.99 -3.66
C SER A 29 7.94 10.12 -3.70
N TYR A 30 7.21 9.12 -4.20
CA TYR A 30 5.77 9.24 -4.43
C TYR A 30 5.03 7.92 -4.20
N GLY A 31 3.81 8.05 -3.71
CA GLY A 31 2.90 6.94 -3.53
C GLY A 31 1.50 7.37 -3.13
N PHE A 32 0.74 6.43 -2.60
CA PHE A 32 -0.60 6.63 -2.09
C PHE A 32 -0.77 6.04 -0.70
N GLU A 33 -1.58 6.67 0.13
CA GLU A 33 -2.08 6.10 1.37
C GLU A 33 -3.59 5.99 1.29
N GLY A 34 -4.17 4.92 1.82
CA GLY A 34 -5.62 4.75 1.83
C GLY A 34 -6.02 3.43 2.46
N SER A 35 -7.33 3.18 2.53
CA SER A 35 -7.86 1.90 3.00
C SER A 35 -7.93 0.92 1.84
N LEU A 36 -7.38 -0.29 2.00
CA LEU A 36 -7.43 -1.33 0.98
C LEU A 36 -8.88 -1.82 0.81
N ALA A 37 -9.55 -1.34 -0.24
CA ALA A 37 -10.97 -1.59 -0.49
C ALA A 37 -11.20 -2.89 -1.26
N ALA A 38 -10.37 -3.18 -2.26
CA ALA A 38 -10.47 -4.40 -3.07
C ALA A 38 -9.12 -4.80 -3.67
N VAL A 39 -9.04 -6.07 -4.08
CA VAL A 39 -7.90 -6.65 -4.79
C VAL A 39 -8.44 -7.27 -6.08
N THR A 40 -7.85 -6.93 -7.23
CA THR A 40 -8.24 -7.47 -8.54
C THR A 40 -7.11 -8.30 -9.12
N ARG A 41 -7.45 -9.37 -9.85
CA ARG A 41 -6.47 -10.24 -10.50
C ARG A 41 -6.30 -9.92 -11.99
N GLU A 42 -7.33 -9.35 -12.61
CA GLU A 42 -7.36 -8.97 -14.03
C GLU A 42 -8.05 -7.60 -14.19
N PRO A 43 -7.31 -6.49 -14.43
CA PRO A 43 -5.86 -6.38 -14.29
C PRO A 43 -5.40 -6.58 -12.83
N PRO A 44 -4.14 -7.04 -12.60
CA PRO A 44 -3.61 -7.24 -11.26
C PRO A 44 -3.43 -5.90 -10.55
N GLY A 45 -4.22 -5.67 -9.50
CA GLY A 45 -4.29 -4.34 -8.89
C GLY A 45 -4.99 -4.31 -7.54
N ILE A 46 -5.02 -3.11 -6.97
CA ILE A 46 -5.69 -2.81 -5.72
C ILE A 46 -6.49 -1.53 -5.83
N TRP A 47 -7.62 -1.50 -5.14
CA TRP A 47 -8.42 -0.30 -4.95
C TRP A 47 -8.17 0.28 -3.56
N LEU A 48 -7.94 1.58 -3.51
CA LEU A 48 -7.84 2.34 -2.27
C LEU A 48 -9.05 3.27 -2.16
N SER A 49 -9.71 3.25 -1.00
CA SER A 49 -10.71 4.25 -0.61
C SER A 49 -10.09 5.28 0.35
N ASP A 50 -10.69 6.46 0.40
CA ASP A 50 -10.20 7.61 1.19
C ASP A 50 -8.71 7.86 0.92
N ALA A 51 -8.34 7.76 -0.35
CA ALA A 51 -6.94 7.72 -0.74
C ALA A 51 -6.33 9.12 -0.72
N GLU A 52 -5.05 9.22 -0.39
CA GLU A 52 -4.28 10.46 -0.50
C GLU A 52 -3.03 10.16 -1.31
N ALA A 53 -2.73 11.03 -2.28
CA ALA A 53 -1.43 11.05 -2.92
C ALA A 53 -0.41 11.60 -1.90
N VAL A 54 0.68 10.87 -1.68
CA VAL A 54 1.71 11.25 -0.70
C VAL A 54 3.06 11.46 -1.37
N ILE A 55 3.72 12.55 -0.98
CA ILE A 55 5.11 12.82 -1.38
C ILE A 55 6.03 12.42 -0.24
N LEU A 56 6.96 11.51 -0.52
CA LEU A 56 7.96 11.03 0.41
C LEU A 56 9.27 11.82 0.22
N ARG A 57 9.86 12.28 1.32
CA ARG A 57 11.15 12.97 1.32
C ARG A 57 12.07 12.40 2.39
N ALA A 58 13.30 12.10 2.01
CA ALA A 58 14.40 11.82 2.92
C ALA A 58 15.35 13.03 2.98
N THR A 59 16.04 13.20 4.11
CA THR A 59 17.09 14.21 4.28
C THR A 59 18.37 13.55 4.78
N ILE A 60 19.51 14.25 4.70
CA ILE A 60 20.77 13.73 5.26
C ILE A 60 20.62 13.41 6.77
N ALA A 61 19.87 14.23 7.49
CA ALA A 61 19.60 14.03 8.92
C ALA A 61 18.54 12.94 9.21
N GLN A 62 17.70 12.61 8.23
CA GLN A 62 16.63 11.61 8.34
C GLN A 62 16.55 10.79 7.05
N PRO A 63 17.33 9.70 6.94
CA PRO A 63 17.44 8.92 5.71
C PRO A 63 16.19 8.09 5.41
N ILE A 64 15.33 7.86 6.42
CA ILE A 64 14.06 7.14 6.26
C ILE A 64 13.03 8.13 5.68
N PRO A 65 12.50 7.91 4.46
CA PRO A 65 11.55 8.83 3.85
C PRO A 65 10.31 9.03 4.72
N GLN A 66 9.95 10.28 4.93
CA GLN A 66 8.74 10.69 5.65
C GLN A 66 7.75 11.35 4.69
N VAL A 67 6.47 11.35 5.05
CA VAL A 67 5.44 12.06 4.29
C VAL A 67 5.64 13.56 4.45
N ALA A 68 5.99 14.24 3.36
CA ALA A 68 6.21 15.68 3.32
C ALA A 68 4.96 16.46 2.87
N SER A 69 4.10 15.84 2.07
CA SER A 69 2.86 16.43 1.57
C SER A 69 1.82 15.35 1.28
N ARG A 70 0.55 15.73 1.37
CA ARG A 70 -0.64 14.91 1.11
C ARG A 70 -1.58 15.69 0.22
N GLU A 71 -2.17 15.02 -0.76
CA GLU A 71 -3.22 15.57 -1.61
C GLU A 71 -4.38 14.58 -1.64
N GLU A 72 -5.57 15.04 -1.25
CA GLU A 72 -6.75 14.19 -1.21
C GLU A 72 -7.07 13.63 -2.60
N ARG A 73 -7.37 12.34 -2.61
CA ARG A 73 -7.99 11.61 -3.70
C ARG A 73 -9.25 10.96 -3.14
N SER A 74 -10.15 10.55 -4.01
CA SER A 74 -11.35 9.82 -3.58
C SER A 74 -11.05 8.32 -3.61
N GLU A 75 -11.38 7.65 -4.72
CA GLU A 75 -11.07 6.25 -4.95
C GLU A 75 -10.03 6.15 -6.05
N ILE A 76 -9.02 5.29 -5.86
CA ILE A 76 -7.98 5.08 -6.86
C ILE A 76 -7.72 3.60 -7.07
N PHE A 77 -7.48 3.26 -8.34
CA PHE A 77 -6.94 1.97 -8.73
C PHE A 77 -5.44 2.08 -8.92
N VAL A 78 -4.69 1.12 -8.35
CA VAL A 78 -3.24 1.01 -8.55
C VAL A 78 -2.92 -0.34 -9.15
N HIS A 79 -2.30 -0.32 -10.34
CA HIS A 79 -1.78 -1.51 -11.01
C HIS A 79 -0.55 -2.04 -10.29
N LEU A 80 -0.49 -3.33 -9.98
CA LEU A 80 0.61 -3.90 -9.18
C LEU A 80 1.97 -3.83 -9.89
N ASP A 81 2.00 -3.84 -11.23
CA ASP A 81 3.25 -3.69 -11.99
C ASP A 81 3.94 -2.33 -11.77
N SER A 82 3.20 -1.31 -11.35
CA SER A 82 3.75 0.02 -11.02
C SER A 82 4.20 0.14 -9.57
N VAL A 83 3.96 -0.87 -8.73
CA VAL A 83 4.19 -0.82 -7.28
C VAL A 83 5.58 -1.34 -6.93
N GLN A 84 6.38 -0.48 -6.31
CA GLN A 84 7.67 -0.86 -5.76
C GLN A 84 7.54 -1.54 -4.39
N ARG A 85 6.64 -1.03 -3.54
CA ARG A 85 6.46 -1.52 -2.17
C ARG A 85 5.06 -1.23 -1.63
N ILE A 86 4.55 -2.15 -0.79
CA ILE A 86 3.31 -1.96 -0.02
C ILE A 86 3.64 -2.10 1.47
N GLU A 87 3.20 -1.13 2.26
CA GLU A 87 3.38 -1.10 3.71
C GLU A 87 2.01 -1.14 4.39
N ILE A 88 1.82 -2.02 5.37
CA ILE A 88 0.60 -2.03 6.19
C ILE A 88 0.77 -0.99 7.30
N LEU A 89 -0.03 0.07 7.28
CA LEU A 89 0.00 1.12 8.28
C LEU A 89 -0.77 0.64 9.50
N HIS A 90 -0.04 0.26 10.54
CA HIS A 90 -0.64 -0.08 11.81
C HIS A 90 -1.00 1.24 12.49
N THR A 91 -2.29 1.54 12.62
CA THR A 91 -2.71 2.61 13.52
C THR A 91 -2.16 2.23 14.89
N SER A 92 -1.19 2.99 15.39
CA SER A 92 -0.76 2.82 16.77
C SER A 92 -1.98 3.10 17.62
N SER A 93 -2.62 2.05 18.15
CA SER A 93 -3.53 2.18 19.28
C SER A 93 -2.66 2.54 20.48
N ARG A 94 -2.10 3.76 20.49
CA ARG A 94 -1.62 4.39 21.71
C ARG A 94 -2.87 4.79 22.49
N ARG A 95 -3.28 3.88 23.37
CA ARG A 95 -3.95 4.24 24.62
C ARG A 95 -3.04 5.15 25.43
#